data_AF-A0A5M3WRT8-F1
#
_entry.id   AF-A0A5M3WRT8-F1
#
_cell.length_a   1.000
_cell.length_b   1.000
_cell.length_c   1.000
_cell.angle_alpha   90.00
_cell.angle_beta   90.00
_cell.angle_gamma   90.00
#
_symmetry.space_group_name_H-M   'P 1'
#
loop_
_entity.id
_entity.type
_entity.pdbx_description
1 polymer ?
#
loop_
_entity_poly.entity_id
_entity_poly.type
_entity_poly.pdbx_seq_one_letter_code
_entity_poly.pdbx_strand_id
1 'polypeptide(L)'
;MGEFEEAIRSLADLAGEEIVDFRDEHHRWHLYQRVINSERPDLRDVLYQVIGRDEDDALALTVVLHVLEQVPEVERHAWVDRLRTSKSHQYASARSFDIGMLESILQGAISENAWQALQERSDWLQLRLARRSESAVVLDELANSGRTKRIRRLAAERLAKLDS
;
A
#
# COMPACT_ATOMS: atom_id res chain seq x y z
N MET A 1 -8.33 17.99 26.15
CA MET A 1 -7.55 16.99 25.40
C MET A 1 -7.90 17.19 23.94
N GLY A 2 -6.93 17.20 23.02
CA GLY A 2 -7.25 17.35 21.58
C GLY A 2 -7.87 16.08 21.03
N GLU A 3 -8.74 16.17 20.01
CA GLU A 3 -9.39 14.98 19.43
C GLU A 3 -8.39 13.93 18.90
N PHE A 4 -7.25 14.38 18.36
CA PHE A 4 -6.17 13.49 17.93
C PHE A 4 -5.52 12.74 19.10
N GLU A 5 -5.27 13.45 20.20
CA GLU A 5 -4.65 12.88 21.41
C GLU A 5 -5.56 11.83 22.05
N GLU A 6 -6.88 12.08 22.10
CA GLU A 6 -7.86 11.11 22.58
C GLU A 6 -7.90 9.86 21.68
N ALA A 7 -7.94 10.06 20.36
CA ALA A 7 -7.99 8.96 19.41
C ALA A 7 -6.73 8.07 19.47
N ILE A 8 -5.54 8.67 19.56
CA ILE A 8 -4.28 7.90 19.59
C ILE A 8 -4.05 7.19 20.93
N ARG A 9 -4.49 7.78 22.05
CA ARG A 9 -4.49 7.09 23.35
C ARG A 9 -5.44 5.90 23.35
N SER A 10 -6.65 6.07 22.82
CA SER A 10 -7.60 4.97 22.64
C SER A 10 -7.03 3.85 21.77
N LEU A 11 -6.32 4.20 20.68
CA LEU A 11 -5.63 3.22 19.84
C LEU A 11 -4.55 2.45 20.61
N ALA A 12 -3.72 3.16 21.38
CA ALA A 12 -2.65 2.57 22.18
C ALA A 12 -3.21 1.62 23.25
N ASP A 13 -4.21 2.07 24.01
CA ASP A 13 -4.90 1.28 25.03
C ASP A 13 -5.51 0.00 24.44
N LEU A 14 -6.20 0.13 23.30
CA LEU A 14 -6.82 -1.01 22.63
C LEU A 14 -5.78 -1.99 22.06
N ALA A 15 -4.62 -1.48 21.64
CA ALA A 15 -3.49 -2.28 21.16
C ALA A 15 -2.69 -2.92 22.31
N GLY A 16 -2.94 -2.51 23.56
CA GLY A 16 -2.15 -2.95 24.72
C GLY A 16 -0.74 -2.36 24.73
N GLU A 17 -0.55 -1.19 24.12
CA GLU A 17 0.73 -0.50 24.01
C GLU A 17 0.76 0.75 24.87
N GLU A 18 1.91 1.04 25.46
CA GLU A 18 2.16 2.33 26.11
C GLU A 18 2.75 3.31 25.08
N ILE A 19 2.05 4.42 24.83
CA ILE A 19 2.59 5.50 23.98
C ILE A 19 3.26 6.56 24.86
N VAL A 20 4.60 6.57 24.84
CA VAL A 20 5.42 7.47 25.67
C VAL A 20 5.29 8.92 25.23
N ASP A 21 5.36 9.17 23.92
CA ASP A 21 5.16 10.50 23.33
C ASP A 21 4.42 10.37 22.00
N PHE A 22 3.15 10.79 21.97
CA PHE A 22 2.34 10.76 20.75
C PHE A 22 2.68 11.89 19.76
N ARG A 23 3.50 12.87 20.16
CA ARG A 23 3.97 13.92 19.27
C ARG A 23 5.16 13.46 18.43
N ASP A 24 5.87 12.43 18.88
CA ASP A 24 6.98 11.80 18.17
C ASP A 24 6.46 10.89 17.04
N GLU A 25 6.85 11.20 15.80
CA GLU A 25 6.47 10.44 14.60
C GLU A 25 6.94 8.98 14.66
N HIS A 26 8.06 8.68 15.31
CA HIS A 26 8.60 7.33 15.39
C HIS A 26 7.78 6.46 16.35
N HIS A 27 7.37 7.02 17.49
CA HIS A 27 6.47 6.32 18.42
C HIS A 27 5.11 6.07 17.78
N ARG A 28 4.54 7.07 17.09
CA ARG A 28 3.30 6.91 16.32
C ARG A 28 3.44 5.83 15.25
N TRP A 29 4.51 5.88 14.46
CA TRP A 29 4.76 4.90 13.40
C TRP A 29 4.83 3.48 13.94
N HIS A 30 5.55 3.26 15.04
CA HIS A 30 5.63 1.94 15.67
C HIS A 30 4.26 1.40 16.08
N LEU A 31 3.42 2.25 16.72
CA LEU A 31 2.04 1.88 17.06
C LEU A 31 1.22 1.56 15.81
N TYR A 32 1.27 2.41 14.78
CA TYR A 32 0.52 2.22 13.54
C TYR A 32 0.94 0.93 12.82
N GLN A 33 2.24 0.64 12.72
CA GLN A 33 2.74 -0.59 12.13
C GLN A 33 2.21 -1.83 12.86
N ARG A 34 2.18 -1.79 14.19
CA ARG A 34 1.63 -2.91 14.98
C ARG A 34 0.15 -3.13 14.68
N VAL A 35 -0.62 -2.04 14.60
CA VAL A 35 -2.05 -2.12 14.26
C VAL A 35 -2.25 -2.64 12.83
N ILE A 36 -1.52 -2.12 11.85
CA ILE A 36 -1.56 -2.55 10.44
C ILE A 36 -1.24 -4.03 10.30
N ASN A 37 -0.31 -4.56 11.09
CA ASN A 37 0.08 -5.96 11.05
C ASN A 37 -0.81 -6.88 11.92
N SER A 38 -1.81 -6.32 12.60
CA SER A 38 -2.76 -7.09 13.40
C SER A 38 -3.95 -7.58 12.58
N GLU A 39 -4.51 -8.74 12.93
CA GLU A 39 -5.75 -9.26 12.34
C GLU A 39 -7.01 -8.73 13.06
N ARG A 40 -6.89 -7.61 13.78
CA ARG A 40 -7.95 -7.05 14.64
C ARG A 40 -8.70 -5.91 13.95
N PRO A 41 -9.95 -6.13 13.50
CA PRO A 41 -10.71 -5.09 12.78
C PRO A 41 -11.01 -3.87 13.65
N ASP A 42 -11.21 -4.07 14.95
CA ASP A 42 -11.48 -2.98 15.89
C ASP A 42 -10.29 -2.02 16.05
N LEU A 43 -9.05 -2.52 16.01
CA LEU A 43 -7.86 -1.67 15.96
C LEU A 43 -7.80 -0.87 14.65
N ARG A 44 -8.19 -1.48 13.53
CA ARG A 44 -8.20 -0.83 12.22
C ARG A 44 -9.24 0.30 12.16
N ASP A 45 -10.41 0.13 12.77
CA ASP A 45 -11.44 1.17 12.86
C ASP A 45 -10.97 2.37 13.67
N VAL A 46 -10.27 2.14 14.79
CA VAL A 46 -9.69 3.24 15.58
C VAL A 46 -8.54 3.90 14.82
N LEU A 47 -7.68 3.13 14.15
CA LEU A 47 -6.63 3.70 13.28
C LEU A 47 -7.22 4.58 12.18
N TYR A 48 -8.33 4.17 11.55
CA TYR A 48 -9.04 4.97 10.55
C TYR A 48 -9.45 6.35 11.09
N GLN A 49 -9.87 6.42 12.37
CA GLN A 49 -10.20 7.67 13.03
C GLN A 49 -8.97 8.52 13.36
N VAL A 50 -7.87 7.89 13.78
CA VAL A 50 -6.61 8.56 14.10
C VAL A 50 -6.02 9.22 12.84
N ILE A 51 -5.97 8.51 11.71
CA ILE A 51 -5.37 9.01 10.47
C ILE A 51 -6.13 10.21 9.91
N GLY A 52 -7.45 10.29 10.08
CA GLY A 52 -8.21 11.47 9.69
C GLY A 52 -7.90 12.73 10.53
N ARG A 53 -7.18 12.58 11.63
CA ARG A 53 -6.86 13.66 12.58
C ARG A 53 -5.36 13.95 12.68
N ASP A 54 -4.51 13.02 12.26
CA ASP A 54 -3.06 13.21 12.26
C ASP A 54 -2.69 14.42 11.37
N GLU A 55 -1.88 15.33 11.91
CA GLU A 55 -1.42 16.52 11.19
C GLU A 55 -0.18 16.22 10.34
N ASP A 56 0.48 15.09 10.61
CA ASP A 56 1.59 14.60 9.82
C ASP A 56 1.10 13.87 8.56
N ASP A 57 0.94 14.63 7.48
CA ASP A 57 0.46 14.11 6.19
C ASP A 57 1.39 13.02 5.61
N ALA A 58 2.69 13.07 5.89
CA ALA A 58 3.65 12.08 5.41
C ALA A 58 3.48 10.73 6.12
N LEU A 59 3.31 10.77 7.44
CA LEU A 59 3.02 9.58 8.23
C LEU A 59 1.63 9.01 7.90
N ALA A 60 0.61 9.87 7.80
CA ALA A 60 -0.74 9.48 7.40
C ALA A 60 -0.76 8.82 6.01
N LEU A 61 -0.09 9.41 5.03
CA LEU A 61 0.07 8.81 3.70
C LEU A 61 0.76 7.45 3.78
N THR A 62 1.83 7.34 4.57
CA THR A 62 2.55 6.07 4.72
C THR A 62 1.63 4.99 5.27
N VAL A 63 0.82 5.28 6.29
CA VAL A 63 -0.17 4.34 6.84
C VAL A 63 -1.20 3.95 5.78
N VAL A 64 -1.80 4.92 5.10
CA VAL A 64 -2.82 4.65 4.07
C VAL A 64 -2.26 3.73 2.99
N LEU A 65 -1.06 3.99 2.48
CA LEU A 65 -0.45 3.13 1.45
C LEU A 65 -0.26 1.67 1.90
N HIS A 66 0.02 1.42 3.17
CA HIS A 66 0.12 0.06 3.71
C HIS A 66 -1.27 -0.57 3.86
N VAL A 67 -2.25 0.18 4.37
CA VAL A 67 -3.61 -0.32 4.56
C VAL A 67 -4.28 -0.66 3.23
N LEU A 68 -4.04 0.13 2.17
CA LEU A 68 -4.58 -0.14 0.83
C LEU A 68 -4.20 -1.52 0.29
N GLU A 69 -3.02 -2.05 0.66
CA GLU A 69 -2.57 -3.39 0.25
C GLU A 69 -3.28 -4.53 1.01
N GLN A 70 -4.03 -4.22 2.07
CA GLN A 70 -4.66 -5.20 2.97
C GLN A 70 -6.19 -5.16 2.95
N VAL A 71 -6.78 -4.02 2.60
CA VAL A 71 -8.24 -3.84 2.59
C VAL A 71 -8.84 -4.22 1.23
N PRO A 72 -10.10 -4.71 1.21
CA PRO A 72 -10.85 -4.89 -0.02
C PRO A 72 -10.90 -3.62 -0.87
N GLU A 73 -11.01 -3.76 -2.19
CA GLU A 73 -11.07 -2.64 -3.13
C GLU A 73 -12.15 -1.61 -2.77
N VAL A 74 -13.33 -2.09 -2.32
CA VAL A 74 -14.47 -1.25 -1.93
C VAL A 74 -14.18 -0.32 -0.74
N GLU A 75 -13.20 -0.64 0.10
CA GLU A 75 -12.83 0.17 1.27
C GLU A 75 -11.72 1.18 0.97
N ARG A 76 -10.96 0.98 -0.11
CA ARG A 76 -9.75 1.77 -0.43
C ARG A 76 -10.04 3.27 -0.53
N HIS A 77 -11.14 3.64 -1.20
CA HIS A 77 -11.54 5.04 -1.36
C HIS A 77 -11.71 5.75 -0.02
N ALA A 78 -12.36 5.10 0.95
CA ALA A 78 -12.61 5.69 2.26
C ALA A 78 -11.30 5.99 3.02
N TRP A 79 -10.26 5.18 2.83
CA TRP A 79 -8.92 5.41 3.39
C TRP A 79 -8.19 6.55 2.70
N VAL A 80 -8.28 6.65 1.37
CA VAL A 80 -7.69 7.75 0.60
C VAL A 80 -8.28 9.10 1.04
N ASP A 81 -9.59 9.15 1.29
CA ASP A 81 -10.30 10.37 1.73
C ASP A 81 -9.89 10.86 3.13
N ARG A 82 -9.13 10.07 3.90
CA ARG A 82 -8.55 10.53 5.17
C ARG A 82 -7.36 11.45 4.99
N LEU A 83 -6.73 11.44 3.81
CA LEU A 83 -5.55 12.26 3.54
C LEU A 83 -5.95 13.71 3.32
N ARG A 84 -5.19 14.61 3.95
CA ARG A 84 -5.55 16.02 4.06
C ARG A 84 -5.14 16.81 2.83
N THR A 85 -4.05 16.41 2.18
CA THR A 85 -3.52 17.13 1.03
C THR A 85 -3.98 16.51 -0.28
N SER A 86 -4.27 17.37 -1.26
CA SER A 86 -4.61 16.92 -2.62
C SER A 86 -3.49 16.07 -3.25
N LYS A 87 -2.24 16.38 -2.93
CA LYS A 87 -1.08 15.61 -3.41
C LYS A 87 -1.09 14.17 -2.86
N SER A 88 -1.30 14.00 -1.56
CA SER A 88 -1.35 12.68 -0.93
C SER A 88 -2.58 11.89 -1.38
N HIS A 89 -3.73 12.55 -1.57
CA HIS A 89 -4.93 11.94 -2.15
C HIS A 89 -4.70 11.42 -3.57
N GLN A 90 -4.10 12.23 -4.46
CA GLN A 90 -3.74 11.82 -5.82
C GLN A 90 -2.76 10.63 -5.83
N TYR A 91 -1.74 10.68 -4.97
CA TYR A 91 -0.74 9.61 -4.90
C TYR A 91 -1.35 8.30 -4.39
N ALA A 92 -2.15 8.34 -3.32
CA ALA A 92 -2.80 7.16 -2.77
C ALA A 92 -3.90 6.62 -3.70
N SER A 93 -4.63 7.48 -4.42
CA SER A 93 -5.59 7.08 -5.46
C SER A 93 -4.90 6.29 -6.58
N ALA A 94 -3.78 6.81 -7.10
CA ALA A 94 -2.97 6.12 -8.09
C ALA A 94 -2.47 4.77 -7.57
N ARG A 95 -2.02 4.71 -6.30
CA ARG A 95 -1.62 3.44 -5.68
C ARG A 95 -2.78 2.45 -5.54
N SER A 96 -3.97 2.90 -5.15
CA SER A 96 -5.16 2.05 -5.05
C SER A 96 -5.48 1.39 -6.39
N PHE A 97 -5.40 2.16 -7.48
CA PHE A 97 -5.58 1.66 -8.84
C PHE A 97 -4.49 0.64 -9.21
N ASP A 98 -3.22 0.93 -8.91
CA ASP A 98 -2.12 0.00 -9.14
C ASP A 98 -2.32 -1.33 -8.39
N ILE A 99 -2.86 -1.30 -7.16
CA ILE A 99 -3.15 -2.51 -6.39
C ILE A 99 -4.25 -3.34 -7.05
N GLY A 100 -5.36 -2.73 -7.48
CA GLY A 100 -6.45 -3.45 -8.16
C GLY A 100 -5.97 -4.11 -9.47
N MET A 101 -5.10 -3.43 -10.21
CA MET A 101 -4.46 -4.00 -11.40
C MET A 101 -3.52 -5.16 -11.05
N LEU A 102 -2.68 -5.00 -10.02
CA LEU A 102 -1.82 -6.08 -9.52
C LEU A 102 -2.65 -7.32 -9.17
N GLU A 103 -3.74 -7.16 -8.44
CA GLU A 103 -4.63 -8.25 -8.04
C GLU A 103 -5.26 -8.94 -9.25
N SER A 104 -5.79 -8.16 -10.20
CA SER A 104 -6.39 -8.68 -11.43
C SER A 104 -5.40 -9.53 -12.23
N ILE A 105 -4.16 -9.03 -12.40
CA ILE A 105 -3.12 -9.73 -13.14
C ILE A 105 -2.70 -11.02 -12.42
N LEU A 106 -2.52 -10.97 -11.11
CA LEU A 106 -2.15 -12.14 -10.31
C LEU A 106 -3.24 -13.22 -10.32
N GLN A 107 -4.50 -12.83 -10.52
CA GLN A 107 -5.64 -13.75 -10.69
C GLN A 107 -5.80 -14.26 -12.13
N GLY A 108 -4.89 -13.89 -13.05
CA GLY A 108 -4.92 -14.32 -14.46
C GLY A 108 -5.91 -13.53 -15.32
N ALA A 109 -6.54 -12.47 -14.80
CA ALA A 109 -7.39 -11.57 -15.57
C ALA A 109 -6.50 -10.58 -16.33
N ILE A 110 -5.95 -11.04 -17.44
CA ILE A 110 -5.12 -10.24 -18.34
C ILE A 110 -5.90 -9.98 -19.62
N SER A 111 -6.17 -8.72 -19.90
CA SER A 111 -6.52 -8.29 -21.27
C SER A 111 -5.29 -7.73 -21.96
N GLU A 112 -5.18 -7.87 -23.28
CA GLU A 112 -4.11 -7.29 -24.09
C GLU A 112 -3.93 -5.77 -23.82
N ASN A 113 -5.04 -5.07 -23.58
CA ASN A 113 -5.06 -3.64 -23.25
C ASN A 113 -4.45 -3.32 -21.87
N ALA A 114 -4.48 -4.27 -20.93
CA ALA A 114 -3.85 -4.10 -19.62
C ALA A 114 -2.33 -4.01 -19.72
N TRP A 115 -1.71 -4.64 -20.73
CA TRP A 115 -0.25 -4.62 -20.93
C TRP A 115 0.27 -3.29 -21.46
N GLN A 116 -0.39 -2.73 -22.46
CA GLN A 116 -0.03 -1.39 -22.95
C GLN A 116 -0.19 -0.35 -21.84
N ALA A 117 -1.24 -0.48 -21.03
CA ALA A 117 -1.41 0.36 -19.84
C ALA A 117 -0.24 0.20 -18.86
N LEU A 118 0.30 -1.01 -18.65
CA LEU A 118 1.39 -1.24 -17.69
C LEU A 118 2.72 -0.58 -18.03
N GLN A 119 3.08 -0.42 -19.30
CA GLN A 119 4.31 0.26 -19.70
C GLN A 119 4.30 1.74 -19.28
N GLU A 120 3.12 2.36 -19.26
CA GLU A 120 2.89 3.74 -18.82
C GLU A 120 2.71 3.89 -17.30
N ARG A 121 2.65 2.79 -16.54
CA ARG A 121 2.28 2.79 -15.11
C ARG A 121 3.49 2.81 -14.18
N SER A 122 3.22 2.88 -12.88
CA SER A 122 4.23 3.19 -11.86
C SER A 122 5.31 2.10 -11.72
N ASP A 123 6.52 2.52 -11.35
CA ASP A 123 7.60 1.61 -11.00
C ASP A 123 7.22 0.67 -9.84
N TRP A 124 6.27 1.07 -8.98
CA TRP A 124 5.78 0.25 -7.88
C TRP A 124 5.04 -0.99 -8.39
N LEU A 125 4.11 -0.82 -9.33
CA LEU A 125 3.32 -1.93 -9.89
C LEU A 125 4.21 -2.93 -10.61
N GLN A 126 5.08 -2.43 -11.50
CA GLN A 126 6.00 -3.27 -12.24
C GLN A 126 6.97 -4.04 -11.34
N LEU A 127 7.48 -3.41 -10.26
CA LEU A 127 8.34 -4.07 -9.30
C LEU A 127 7.60 -5.14 -8.49
N ARG A 128 6.33 -4.92 -8.14
CA ARG A 128 5.48 -5.92 -7.46
C ARG A 128 5.19 -7.11 -8.37
N LEU A 129 4.85 -6.86 -9.63
CA LEU A 129 4.62 -7.90 -10.63
C LEU A 129 5.89 -8.73 -10.89
N ALA A 130 7.04 -8.08 -11.08
CA ALA A 130 8.32 -8.78 -11.27
C ALA A 130 8.64 -9.72 -10.09
N ARG A 131 8.26 -9.35 -8.86
CA ARG A 131 8.48 -10.18 -7.66
C ARG A 131 7.48 -11.31 -7.49
N ARG A 132 6.21 -11.07 -7.78
CA ARG A 132 5.09 -11.92 -7.35
C ARG A 132 4.43 -12.70 -8.48
N SER A 133 4.55 -12.25 -9.73
CA SER A 133 3.89 -12.90 -10.87
C SER A 133 4.48 -14.29 -11.10
N GLU A 134 3.60 -15.26 -11.30
CA GLU A 134 3.94 -16.63 -11.70
C GLU A 134 3.70 -16.86 -13.22
N SER A 135 3.19 -15.84 -13.91
CA SER A 135 2.98 -15.91 -15.35
C SER A 135 4.29 -15.60 -16.09
N ALA A 136 4.80 -16.59 -16.82
CA ALA A 136 5.97 -16.44 -17.69
C ALA A 136 5.80 -15.30 -18.69
N VAL A 137 4.60 -15.12 -19.26
CA VAL A 137 4.29 -14.03 -20.20
C VAL A 137 4.51 -12.65 -19.56
N VAL A 138 4.07 -12.47 -18.30
CA VAL A 138 4.24 -11.20 -17.58
C VAL A 138 5.70 -10.94 -17.27
N LEU A 139 6.43 -11.98 -16.87
CA LEU A 139 7.85 -11.85 -16.52
C LEU A 139 8.72 -11.60 -17.76
N ASP A 140 8.41 -12.25 -18.88
CA ASP A 140 9.09 -12.02 -20.16
C ASP A 140 8.87 -10.58 -20.64
N GLU A 141 7.63 -10.10 -20.61
CA GLU A 141 7.32 -8.72 -20.99
C GLU A 141 8.07 -7.71 -20.09
N LEU A 142 8.01 -7.89 -18.77
CA LEU A 142 8.73 -7.02 -17.83
C LEU A 142 10.25 -7.09 -17.99
N ALA A 143 10.80 -8.23 -18.41
CA ALA A 143 12.23 -8.39 -18.70
C ALA A 143 12.64 -7.55 -19.92
N ASN A 144 11.79 -7.49 -20.94
CA ASN A 144 12.04 -6.79 -22.19
C ASN A 144 11.73 -5.28 -22.11
N SER A 145 10.60 -4.90 -21.52
CA SER A 145 10.04 -3.53 -21.60
C SER A 145 9.89 -2.82 -20.25
N GLY A 146 10.22 -3.48 -19.12
CA GLY A 146 10.11 -2.86 -17.80
C GLY A 146 10.83 -1.52 -17.70
N ARG A 147 10.24 -0.53 -17.02
CA ARG A 147 10.68 0.89 -17.05
C ARG A 147 12.11 1.10 -16.59
N THR A 148 12.52 0.36 -15.56
CA THR A 148 13.86 0.47 -14.99
C THR A 148 14.69 -0.78 -15.24
N LYS A 149 16.01 -0.62 -15.30
CA LYS A 149 16.96 -1.74 -15.38
C LYS A 149 16.75 -2.75 -14.24
N ARG A 150 16.39 -2.26 -13.04
CA ARG A 150 16.12 -3.11 -11.87
C ARG A 150 14.92 -4.02 -12.11
N ILE A 151 13.82 -3.48 -12.65
CA ILE A 151 12.61 -4.25 -12.97
C ILE A 151 12.94 -5.31 -14.01
N ARG A 152 13.57 -4.91 -15.14
CA ARG A 152 13.94 -5.83 -16.23
C ARG A 152 14.79 -7.00 -15.73
N ARG A 153 15.83 -6.69 -14.95
CA ARG A 153 16.72 -7.71 -14.39
C ARG A 153 15.98 -8.66 -13.46
N LEU A 154 15.16 -8.14 -12.55
CA LEU A 154 14.43 -8.97 -11.58
C LEU A 154 13.43 -9.91 -12.28
N ALA A 155 12.76 -9.41 -13.31
CA ALA A 155 11.82 -10.20 -14.10
C ALA A 155 12.53 -11.33 -14.86
N ALA A 156 13.66 -11.04 -15.53
CA ALA A 156 14.46 -12.06 -16.22
C ALA A 156 14.99 -13.15 -15.25
N GLU A 157 15.50 -12.74 -14.08
CA GLU A 157 15.96 -13.68 -13.04
C GLU A 157 14.82 -14.56 -12.50
N ARG A 158 13.59 -14.03 -12.45
CA ARG A 158 12.40 -14.78 -12.03
C ARG A 158 11.91 -15.73 -13.12
N LEU A 159 11.89 -15.29 -14.38
CA LEU A 159 11.50 -16.11 -15.52
C LEU A 159 12.38 -17.36 -15.64
N ALA A 160 13.70 -17.17 -15.58
CA ALA A 160 14.67 -18.28 -15.65
C ALA A 160 14.50 -19.32 -14.54
N LYS A 161 13.90 -18.95 -13.39
CA LYS A 161 13.59 -19.87 -12.29
C LYS A 161 12.26 -20.61 -12.45
N LEU A 162 11.36 -20.12 -13.31
CA LEU A 162 10.13 -20.83 -13.64
C LEU A 162 10.36 -21.91 -14.69
N ASP A 163 11.35 -21.71 -15.57
CA ASP A 163 11.72 -22.66 -16.63
C ASP A 163 12.64 -23.80 -16.15
N SER A 164 13.15 -23.72 -14.91
CA SER A 164 14.07 -24.69 -14.29
C SER A 164 13.36 -25.70 -13.40
#